data_AF-A0A5C9DQF6-F1
#
_entry.id   AF-A0A5C9DQF6-F1
#
_cell.length_a   1.000
_cell.length_b   1.000
_cell.length_c   1.000
_cell.angle_alpha   90.00
_cell.angle_beta   90.00
_cell.angle_gamma   90.00
#
_symmetry.space_group_name_H-M   'P 1'
#
loop_
_entity.id
_entity.type
_entity.pdbx_description
1 polymer ?
#
loop_
_entity_poly.entity_id
_entity_poly.type
_entity_poly.pdbx_seq_one_letter_code
_entity_poly.pdbx_strand_id
1 'polypeptide(L)'
;MPFLSVASIQREEKINGAIINIVVKIMADNVQWRWIVECKKIGQPREVRHSLLELRAIMAECNDKNVYGVVAAPFLSVESRRLCVESGVGYVDLAGNARLSFGTVFIELHAVGNPFMEQRSLRSIFTPKSGRVLKVLLEFPLHAWKVQDLVSASGVSMGQVSNVRKLLLQREWAR
;
A
#
# COMPACT_ATOMS: atom_id res chain seq x y z
N MET A 1 -25.47 -3.60 -13.20
CA MET A 1 -26.19 -4.31 -12.11
C MET A 1 -27.38 -3.45 -11.71
N PRO A 2 -28.64 -3.86 -11.97
CA PRO A 2 -29.81 -3.00 -11.79
C PRO A 2 -30.18 -2.70 -10.33
N PHE A 3 -29.61 -3.42 -9.36
CA PHE A 3 -29.91 -3.29 -7.92
C PHE A 3 -28.92 -2.41 -7.15
N LEU A 4 -27.80 -2.01 -7.77
CA LEU A 4 -26.74 -1.23 -7.14
C LEU A 4 -26.43 0.01 -7.99
N SER A 5 -26.59 1.20 -7.42
CA SER A 5 -26.23 2.45 -8.09
C SER A 5 -25.43 3.38 -7.18
N VAL A 6 -24.48 4.09 -7.78
CA VAL A 6 -23.69 5.11 -7.08
C VAL A 6 -24.44 6.43 -7.18
N ALA A 7 -24.84 6.97 -6.03
CA ALA A 7 -25.51 8.26 -5.95
C ALA A 7 -24.51 9.42 -5.98
N SER A 8 -23.40 9.30 -5.24
CA SER A 8 -22.32 10.30 -5.25
C SER A 8 -21.00 9.74 -4.76
N ILE A 9 -19.89 10.35 -5.22
CA ILE A 9 -18.54 10.12 -4.71
C ILE A 9 -17.97 11.46 -4.28
N GLN A 10 -17.56 11.58 -3.03
CA GLN A 10 -16.96 12.77 -2.44
C GLN A 10 -15.53 12.44 -2.01
N ARG A 11 -14.59 13.35 -2.28
CA ARG A 11 -13.19 13.21 -1.85
C ARG A 11 -12.93 14.18 -0.70
N GLU A 12 -12.09 13.78 0.24
CA GLU A 12 -11.62 14.63 1.34
C GLU A 12 -12.77 15.26 2.14
N GLU A 13 -13.63 14.40 2.69
CA GLU A 13 -14.77 14.85 3.50
C GLU A 13 -14.39 14.89 4.97
N LYS A 14 -14.81 15.94 5.68
CA LYS A 14 -14.68 16.00 7.13
C LYS A 14 -15.92 15.36 7.77
N ILE A 15 -15.74 14.25 8.47
CA ILE A 15 -16.77 13.66 9.33
C ILE A 15 -16.28 13.79 10.77
N ASN A 16 -17.04 14.50 11.60
CA ASN A 16 -16.74 14.74 13.02
C ASN A 16 -15.30 15.23 13.31
N GLY A 17 -14.70 15.97 12.38
CA GLY A 17 -13.34 16.51 12.51
C GLY A 17 -12.23 15.61 11.95
N ALA A 18 -12.51 14.35 11.63
CA ALA A 18 -11.59 13.47 10.91
C ALA A 18 -11.65 13.73 9.39
N ILE A 19 -10.50 13.79 8.73
CA ILE A 19 -10.41 13.91 7.27
C ILE A 19 -10.46 12.50 6.67
N ILE A 20 -11.52 12.21 5.92
CA ILE A 20 -11.73 10.93 5.26
C ILE A 20 -11.36 11.06 3.79
N ASN A 21 -10.65 10.06 3.25
CA ASN A 21 -10.17 10.15 1.88
C ASN A 21 -11.31 10.16 0.86
N ILE A 22 -12.25 9.21 0.98
CA ILE A 22 -13.39 9.12 0.06
C ILE A 22 -14.64 8.67 0.81
N VAL A 23 -15.75 9.33 0.51
CA VAL A 23 -17.10 8.92 0.94
C VAL A 23 -17.92 8.60 -0.31
N VAL A 24 -18.56 7.43 -0.33
CA VAL A 24 -19.42 7.01 -1.43
C VAL A 24 -20.83 6.80 -0.92
N LYS A 25 -21.81 7.45 -1.55
CA LYS A 25 -23.23 7.18 -1.30
C LYS A 25 -23.72 6.20 -2.34
N ILE A 26 -24.27 5.10 -1.88
CA ILE A 26 -24.71 3.97 -2.73
C ILE A 26 -26.16 3.65 -2.40
N MET A 27 -26.94 3.36 -3.43
CA MET A 27 -28.26 2.76 -3.29
C MET A 27 -28.15 1.27 -3.59
N ALA A 28 -28.56 0.44 -2.65
CA ALA A 28 -28.65 -1.01 -2.79
C ALA A 28 -30.04 -1.45 -2.33
N ASP A 29 -30.83 -2.07 -3.21
CA ASP A 29 -32.20 -2.53 -2.91
C ASP A 29 -33.08 -1.44 -2.24
N ASN A 30 -33.03 -0.21 -2.76
CA ASN A 30 -33.69 1.00 -2.21
C ASN A 30 -33.20 1.44 -0.81
N VAL A 31 -32.17 0.81 -0.26
CA VAL A 31 -31.50 1.23 0.96
C VAL A 31 -30.30 2.11 0.62
N GLN A 32 -30.24 3.30 1.20
CA GLN A 32 -29.07 4.17 1.08
C GLN A 32 -27.98 3.72 2.05
N TRP A 33 -26.79 3.52 1.52
CA TRP A 33 -25.56 3.20 2.22
C TRP A 33 -24.54 4.32 2.08
N ARG A 34 -23.79 4.56 3.14
CA ARG A 34 -22.62 5.43 3.13
C ARG A 34 -21.37 4.59 3.31
N TRP A 35 -20.52 4.54 2.29
CA TRP A 35 -19.21 3.92 2.42
C TRP A 35 -18.19 4.96 2.86
N ILE A 36 -17.40 4.60 3.85
CA ILE A 36 -16.26 5.36 4.33
C ILE A 36 -15.01 4.63 3.87
N VAL A 37 -14.28 5.23 2.93
CA VAL A 37 -13.14 4.59 2.26
C VAL A 37 -11.84 5.23 2.73
N GLU A 38 -11.01 4.42 3.37
CA GLU A 38 -9.67 4.80 3.81
C GLU A 38 -8.64 4.32 2.79
N CYS A 39 -7.95 5.26 2.16
CA CYS A 39 -6.97 5.03 1.09
C CYS A 39 -5.55 5.03 1.66
N LYS A 40 -4.86 3.89 1.61
CA LYS A 40 -3.45 3.79 2.01
C LYS A 40 -2.54 3.65 0.80
N LYS A 41 -1.37 4.30 0.86
CA LYS A 41 -0.33 4.17 -0.19
C LYS A 41 0.27 2.76 -0.25
N ILE A 42 0.23 2.03 0.86
CA ILE A 42 0.79 0.69 1.02
C ILE A 42 -0.24 -0.19 1.72
N GLY A 43 -0.58 -1.35 1.14
CA GLY A 43 -1.55 -2.29 1.70
C GLY A 43 -0.95 -3.37 2.60
N GLN A 44 0.07 -3.03 3.41
CA GLN A 44 0.70 -3.98 4.34
C GLN A 44 -0.13 -4.12 5.64
N PRO A 45 -0.03 -5.27 6.36
CA PRO A 45 -0.86 -5.54 7.53
C PRO A 45 -0.81 -4.46 8.61
N ARG A 46 0.34 -3.82 8.83
CA ARG A 46 0.49 -2.74 9.81
C ARG A 46 -0.39 -1.54 9.47
N GLU A 47 -0.33 -1.07 8.22
CA GLU A 47 -1.12 0.07 7.74
C GLU A 47 -2.61 -0.24 7.75
N VAL A 48 -2.98 -1.47 7.35
CA VAL A 48 -4.37 -1.90 7.36
C VAL A 48 -4.94 -1.97 8.78
N ARG A 49 -4.20 -2.48 9.77
CA ARG A 49 -4.66 -2.46 11.17
C ARG A 49 -4.95 -1.04 11.65
N HIS A 50 -4.11 -0.07 11.27
CA HIS A 50 -4.36 1.34 11.58
C HIS A 50 -5.68 1.82 10.95
N SER A 51 -5.87 1.58 9.64
CA SER A 51 -7.12 1.94 8.95
C SER A 51 -8.35 1.31 9.61
N LEU A 52 -8.26 0.06 10.04
CA LEU A 52 -9.38 -0.65 10.66
C LEU A 52 -9.78 -0.02 12.00
N LEU A 53 -8.80 0.43 12.80
CA LEU A 53 -9.05 1.16 14.03
C LEU A 53 -9.70 2.53 13.76
N GLU A 54 -9.17 3.28 12.77
CA GLU A 54 -9.72 4.57 12.36
C GLU A 54 -11.16 4.44 11.86
N LEU A 55 -11.42 3.50 10.95
CA LEU A 55 -12.75 3.23 10.41
C LEU A 55 -13.72 2.82 11.52
N ARG A 56 -13.30 1.98 12.46
CA ARG A 56 -14.16 1.59 13.59
C ARG A 56 -14.55 2.78 14.46
N ALA A 57 -13.60 3.67 14.77
CA ALA A 57 -13.88 4.88 15.54
C ALA A 57 -14.88 5.79 14.81
N ILE A 58 -14.62 6.08 13.54
CA ILE A 58 -15.49 6.95 12.72
C ILE A 58 -16.90 6.35 12.59
N MET A 59 -17.01 5.05 12.30
CA MET A 59 -18.31 4.38 12.16
C MET A 59 -19.08 4.34 13.48
N ALA A 60 -18.41 4.25 14.62
CA ALA A 60 -19.06 4.28 15.94
C ALA A 60 -19.68 5.66 16.26
N GLU A 61 -19.13 6.74 15.71
CA GLU A 61 -19.67 8.09 15.86
C GLU A 61 -20.75 8.43 14.82
N CYS A 62 -20.94 7.60 13.80
CA CYS A 62 -22.02 7.79 12.84
C CYS A 62 -23.35 7.30 13.43
N ASN A 63 -24.36 8.18 13.51
CA ASN A 63 -25.72 7.81 13.90
C ASN A 63 -26.48 7.01 12.82
N ASP A 64 -25.92 6.83 11.63
CA ASP A 64 -26.55 6.11 10.54
C ASP A 64 -26.36 4.59 10.67
N LYS A 65 -27.45 3.83 10.48
CA LYS A 65 -27.42 2.35 10.55
C LYS A 65 -26.73 1.68 9.35
N ASN A 66 -26.56 2.41 8.24
CA ASN A 66 -26.11 1.88 6.95
C ASN A 66 -24.75 2.49 6.56
N VAL A 67 -23.79 2.42 7.47
CA VAL A 67 -22.41 2.85 7.22
C VAL A 67 -21.53 1.62 7.03
N TYR A 68 -20.67 1.65 6.02
CA TYR A 68 -19.78 0.55 5.69
C TYR A 68 -18.34 1.03 5.47
N GLY A 69 -17.40 0.45 6.20
CA GLY A 69 -15.98 0.76 6.05
C GLY A 69 -15.37 0.00 4.87
N VAL A 70 -14.48 0.66 4.14
CA VAL A 70 -13.70 0.05 3.05
C VAL A 70 -12.25 0.50 3.14
N VAL A 71 -11.31 -0.44 3.00
CA VAL A 71 -9.88 -0.13 2.84
C VAL A 71 -9.50 -0.21 1.37
N ALA A 72 -8.86 0.84 0.86
CA ALA A 72 -8.33 0.90 -0.50
C ALA A 72 -6.81 1.05 -0.50
N ALA A 73 -6.10 0.30 -1.36
CA ALA A 73 -4.65 0.44 -1.55
C ALA A 73 -4.25 0.01 -2.98
N PRO A 74 -3.02 0.30 -3.44
CA PRO A 74 -2.54 -0.25 -4.72
C PRO A 74 -2.61 -1.78 -4.78
N PHE A 75 -2.20 -2.45 -3.70
CA PHE A 75 -2.31 -3.89 -3.54
C PHE A 75 -2.47 -4.26 -2.07
N LEU A 76 -3.40 -5.17 -1.77
CA LEU A 76 -3.58 -5.73 -0.43
C LEU A 76 -3.08 -7.16 -0.36
N SER A 77 -2.14 -7.41 0.57
CA SER A 77 -1.62 -8.76 0.81
C SER A 77 -2.73 -9.72 1.27
N VAL A 78 -2.51 -11.04 1.16
CA VAL A 78 -3.46 -12.05 1.68
C VAL A 78 -3.79 -11.80 3.15
N GLU A 79 -2.77 -11.52 3.97
CA GLU A 79 -2.94 -11.21 5.39
C GLU A 79 -3.73 -9.91 5.59
N SER A 80 -3.44 -8.86 4.81
CA SER A 80 -4.17 -7.59 4.88
C SER A 80 -5.66 -7.77 4.53
N ARG A 81 -5.97 -8.55 3.50
CA ARG A 81 -7.36 -8.87 3.12
C ARG A 81 -8.06 -9.65 4.23
N ARG A 82 -7.39 -10.63 4.81
CA ARG A 82 -7.89 -11.41 5.95
C ARG A 82 -8.26 -10.51 7.14
N LEU A 83 -7.40 -9.57 7.50
CA LEU A 83 -7.68 -8.60 8.58
C LEU A 83 -8.93 -7.77 8.33
N CYS A 84 -9.14 -7.31 7.08
CA CYS A 84 -10.37 -6.60 6.71
C CYS A 84 -11.60 -7.50 6.89
N VAL A 85 -11.54 -8.74 6.40
CA VAL A 85 -12.64 -9.72 6.53
C VAL A 85 -12.99 -9.98 7.99
N GLU A 86 -11.99 -10.27 8.83
CA GLU A 86 -12.17 -10.54 10.26
C GLU A 86 -12.76 -9.34 11.01
N SER A 87 -12.53 -8.12 10.51
CA SER A 87 -13.04 -6.88 11.10
C SER A 87 -14.40 -6.45 10.53
N GLY A 88 -15.01 -7.21 9.62
CA GLY A 88 -16.26 -6.83 8.96
C GLY A 88 -16.13 -5.62 8.03
N VAL A 89 -14.91 -5.31 7.58
CA VAL A 89 -14.60 -4.16 6.72
C VAL A 89 -14.33 -4.64 5.30
N GLY A 90 -14.83 -3.90 4.31
CA GLY A 90 -14.59 -4.18 2.91
C GLY A 90 -13.18 -3.85 2.47
N TYR A 91 -12.78 -4.37 1.32
CA TYR A 91 -11.55 -3.93 0.68
C TYR A 91 -11.67 -3.87 -0.83
N VAL A 92 -10.85 -3.00 -1.42
CA VAL A 92 -10.61 -2.92 -2.86
C VAL A 92 -9.14 -2.62 -3.10
N ASP A 93 -8.55 -3.18 -4.14
CA ASP A 93 -7.22 -2.78 -4.59
C ASP A 93 -7.15 -2.57 -6.09
N LEU A 94 -6.09 -1.91 -6.54
CA LEU A 94 -5.88 -1.59 -7.96
C LEU A 94 -5.41 -2.80 -8.77
N ALA A 95 -5.13 -3.94 -8.11
CA ALA A 95 -4.83 -5.20 -8.79
C ALA A 95 -6.12 -5.92 -9.23
N GLY A 96 -7.27 -5.49 -8.73
CA GLY A 96 -8.57 -6.09 -9.00
C GLY A 96 -9.04 -7.05 -7.90
N ASN A 97 -8.37 -7.09 -6.74
CA ASN A 97 -8.92 -7.77 -5.57
C ASN A 97 -9.97 -6.88 -4.93
N ALA A 98 -11.14 -7.43 -4.65
CA ALA A 98 -12.18 -6.73 -3.90
C ALA A 98 -12.98 -7.70 -3.05
N ARG A 99 -13.43 -7.24 -1.89
CA ARG A 99 -14.50 -7.89 -1.13
C ARG A 99 -15.37 -6.83 -0.47
N LEU A 100 -16.64 -6.80 -0.82
CA LEU A 100 -17.64 -5.87 -0.30
C LEU A 100 -18.83 -6.70 0.16
N SER A 101 -19.16 -6.64 1.45
CA SER A 101 -20.17 -7.47 2.10
C SER A 101 -20.97 -6.59 3.07
N PHE A 102 -22.06 -6.01 2.60
CA PHE A 102 -22.89 -5.07 3.37
C PHE A 102 -24.36 -5.24 2.98
N GLY A 103 -25.27 -5.21 3.97
CA GLY A 103 -26.68 -5.49 3.75
C GLY A 103 -26.90 -6.84 3.04
N THR A 104 -27.58 -6.81 1.90
CA THR A 104 -27.83 -7.95 1.00
C THR A 104 -26.77 -8.11 -0.10
N VAL A 105 -25.80 -7.20 -0.18
CA VAL A 105 -24.81 -7.14 -1.26
C VAL A 105 -23.55 -7.88 -0.86
N PHE A 106 -23.17 -8.85 -1.69
CA PHE A 106 -21.87 -9.52 -1.62
C PHE A 106 -21.18 -9.47 -2.98
N ILE A 107 -19.97 -8.91 -3.00
CA ILE A 107 -19.09 -8.83 -4.17
C ILE A 107 -17.73 -9.33 -3.73
N GLU A 108 -17.18 -10.30 -4.45
CA GLU A 108 -15.82 -10.78 -4.25
C GLU A 108 -15.13 -10.98 -5.59
N LEU A 109 -13.94 -10.39 -5.73
CA LEU A 109 -13.10 -10.44 -6.91
C LEU A 109 -11.68 -10.80 -6.49
N HIS A 110 -11.05 -11.69 -7.26
CA HIS A 110 -9.67 -12.11 -7.04
C HIS A 110 -8.84 -11.82 -8.28
N ALA A 111 -7.73 -11.10 -8.08
CA ALA A 111 -6.73 -10.88 -9.10
C ALA A 111 -5.79 -12.08 -9.21
N VAL A 112 -5.31 -12.36 -10.43
CA VAL A 112 -4.36 -13.47 -10.70
C VAL A 112 -2.96 -13.19 -10.12
N GLY A 113 -2.64 -11.93 -9.81
CA GLY A 113 -1.34 -11.57 -9.24
C GLY A 113 -1.28 -10.12 -8.74
N ASN A 114 -0.08 -9.71 -8.30
CA ASN A 114 0.19 -8.35 -7.84
C ASN A 114 0.98 -7.56 -8.92
N PRO A 115 0.33 -6.68 -9.71
CA PRO A 115 1.01 -5.83 -10.68
C PRO A 115 1.85 -4.73 -10.02
N PHE A 116 1.64 -4.48 -8.71
CA PHE A 116 2.40 -3.53 -7.88
C PHE A 116 3.50 -4.20 -7.07
N MET A 117 3.89 -5.44 -7.40
CA MET A 117 5.17 -5.95 -6.91
C MET A 117 6.25 -5.03 -7.46
N GLU A 118 6.79 -4.17 -6.59
CA GLU A 118 8.11 -3.62 -6.81
C GLU A 118 9.01 -4.80 -7.17
N GLN A 119 9.57 -4.76 -8.38
CA GLN A 119 10.59 -5.70 -8.79
C GLN A 119 11.60 -5.76 -7.64
N ARG A 120 12.07 -6.98 -7.32
CA ARG A 120 13.10 -7.27 -6.30
C ARG A 120 14.35 -6.36 -6.35
N SER A 121 14.50 -5.47 -7.33
CA SER A 121 15.54 -4.45 -7.46
C SER A 121 15.67 -3.54 -6.23
N LEU A 122 14.61 -3.30 -5.46
CA LEU A 122 14.69 -2.46 -4.26
C LEU A 122 15.21 -3.20 -3.01
N ARG A 123 15.28 -4.54 -3.00
CA ARG A 123 15.72 -5.30 -1.82
C ARG A 123 17.23 -5.37 -1.62
N SER A 124 18.06 -5.02 -2.59
CA SER A 124 19.48 -5.39 -2.67
C SER A 124 20.58 -4.48 -2.10
N ILE A 125 20.36 -3.20 -1.79
CA ILE A 125 21.52 -2.36 -1.40
C ILE A 125 22.07 -2.70 0.00
N PHE A 126 21.27 -3.39 0.82
CA PHE A 126 21.65 -3.83 2.17
C PHE A 126 21.89 -5.35 2.28
N THR A 127 22.18 -6.05 1.18
CA THR A 127 22.72 -7.42 1.28
C THR A 127 24.13 -7.41 1.88
N PRO A 128 24.61 -8.54 2.43
CA PRO A 128 25.99 -8.66 2.91
C PRO A 128 27.07 -8.26 1.88
N LYS A 129 26.81 -8.45 0.58
CA LYS A 129 27.73 -8.05 -0.51
C LYS A 129 27.64 -6.55 -0.79
N SER A 130 26.44 -6.01 -0.95
CA SER A 130 26.25 -4.57 -1.19
C SER A 130 26.68 -3.72 0.01
N GLY A 131 26.44 -4.20 1.24
CA GLY A 131 26.87 -3.53 2.47
C GLY A 131 28.38 -3.41 2.58
N ARG A 132 29.16 -4.37 2.06
CA ARG A 132 30.63 -4.23 1.98
C ARG A 132 31.05 -3.09 1.06
N VAL A 133 30.40 -2.95 -0.10
CA VAL A 133 30.65 -1.83 -1.02
C VAL A 133 30.26 -0.49 -0.37
N LEU A 134 29.10 -0.43 0.29
CA LEU A 134 28.65 0.77 1.01
C LEU A 134 29.58 1.15 2.15
N LYS A 135 30.09 0.17 2.91
CA LYS A 135 31.04 0.43 4.01
C LYS A 135 32.29 1.15 3.49
N VAL A 136 32.88 0.66 2.40
CA VAL A 136 34.06 1.29 1.77
C VAL A 136 33.77 2.72 1.31
N LEU A 137 32.61 2.95 0.67
CA LEU A 137 32.20 4.28 0.22
C LEU A 137 31.99 5.25 1.40
N LEU A 138 31.39 4.79 2.50
CA LEU A 138 31.10 5.61 3.68
C LEU A 138 32.32 5.82 4.58
N GLU A 139 33.32 4.95 4.51
CA GLU A 139 34.59 5.10 5.21
C GLU A 139 35.42 6.25 4.61
N PHE A 140 35.30 6.47 3.30
CA PHE A 140 35.97 7.57 2.57
C PHE A 140 34.99 8.34 1.68
N PRO A 141 34.05 9.11 2.25
CA PRO A 141 32.92 9.69 1.51
C PRO A 141 33.31 10.81 0.53
N LEU A 142 34.48 11.42 0.71
CA LEU A 142 35.00 12.46 -0.17
C LEU A 142 35.94 11.92 -1.27
N HIS A 143 36.22 10.62 -1.26
CA HIS A 143 37.10 10.00 -2.24
C HIS A 143 36.34 9.69 -3.53
N ALA A 144 36.88 10.11 -4.67
CA ALA A 144 36.33 9.78 -5.98
C ALA A 144 36.75 8.35 -6.38
N TRP A 145 35.91 7.38 -6.08
CA TRP A 145 36.18 5.97 -6.33
C TRP A 145 36.04 5.58 -7.80
N LYS A 146 37.04 4.85 -8.34
CA LYS A 146 36.86 4.07 -9.58
C LYS A 146 36.24 2.72 -9.25
N VAL A 147 35.55 2.13 -10.22
CA VAL A 147 34.85 0.86 -10.03
C VAL A 147 35.85 -0.28 -9.73
N GLN A 148 37.01 -0.30 -10.37
CA GLN A 148 38.08 -1.27 -10.09
C GLN A 148 38.62 -1.13 -8.67
N ASP A 149 38.80 0.09 -8.18
CA ASP A 149 39.29 0.35 -6.83
C ASP A 149 38.29 -0.15 -5.77
N LEU A 150 36.99 0.02 -6.03
CA LEU A 150 35.93 -0.52 -5.18
C LEU A 150 35.88 -2.05 -5.18
N VAL A 151 36.15 -2.70 -6.30
CA VAL A 151 36.25 -4.17 -6.36
C VAL A 151 37.36 -4.65 -5.44
N SER A 152 38.54 -4.06 -5.56
CA SER A 152 39.70 -4.40 -4.75
C SER A 152 39.45 -4.14 -3.26
N ALA A 153 38.88 -2.99 -2.91
CA ALA A 153 38.65 -2.60 -1.52
C ALA A 153 37.49 -3.35 -0.85
N SER A 154 36.44 -3.71 -1.59
CA SER A 154 35.26 -4.38 -1.01
C SER A 154 35.33 -5.92 -1.07
N GLY A 155 36.22 -6.48 -1.89
CA GLY A 155 36.31 -7.92 -2.12
C GLY A 155 35.04 -8.51 -2.76
N VAL A 156 34.33 -7.69 -3.54
CA VAL A 156 33.07 -8.04 -4.21
C VAL A 156 33.27 -7.98 -5.72
N SER A 157 32.55 -8.81 -6.48
CA SER A 157 32.73 -8.89 -7.94
C SER A 157 32.37 -7.58 -8.65
N MET A 158 33.03 -7.33 -9.80
CA MET A 158 32.81 -6.18 -10.67
C MET A 158 31.32 -5.98 -11.02
N GLY A 159 30.63 -7.07 -11.38
CA GLY A 159 29.20 -7.03 -11.70
C GLY A 159 28.34 -6.58 -10.51
N GLN A 160 28.70 -7.00 -9.29
CA GLN A 160 27.98 -6.58 -8.10
C GLN A 160 28.29 -5.12 -7.71
N VAL A 161 29.53 -4.65 -7.86
CA VAL A 161 29.87 -3.23 -7.67
C VAL A 161 29.11 -2.35 -8.68
N SER A 162 29.05 -2.76 -9.95
CA SER A 162 28.25 -2.06 -10.97
C SER A 162 26.76 -2.02 -10.65
N ASN A 163 26.20 -3.12 -10.13
CA ASN A 163 24.81 -3.15 -9.67
C ASN A 163 24.58 -2.19 -8.49
N VAL A 164 25.47 -2.15 -7.50
CA VAL A 164 25.39 -1.21 -6.37
C VAL A 164 25.48 0.23 -6.87
N ARG A 165 26.42 0.56 -7.76
CA ARG A 165 26.52 1.89 -8.38
C ARG A 165 25.22 2.30 -9.07
N LYS A 166 24.65 1.41 -9.89
CA LYS A 166 23.37 1.66 -10.58
C LYS A 166 22.25 1.96 -9.57
N LEU A 167 22.17 1.19 -8.48
CA LEU A 167 21.16 1.36 -7.44
C LEU A 167 21.34 2.67 -6.64
N LEU A 168 22.58 3.12 -6.41
CA LEU A 168 22.89 4.40 -5.78
C LEU A 168 22.48 5.58 -6.68
N LEU A 169 22.83 5.52 -7.97
CA LEU A 169 22.48 6.56 -8.95
C LEU A 169 20.97 6.67 -9.17
N GLN A 170 20.26 5.53 -9.27
CA GLN A 170 18.79 5.51 -9.38
C GLN A 170 18.06 6.16 -8.20
N ARG A 171 18.73 6.28 -7.05
CA ARG A 171 18.20 6.92 -5.83
C ARG A 171 18.74 8.32 -5.61
N GLU A 172 19.58 8.83 -6.52
CA GLU A 172 20.26 10.12 -6.40
C GLU A 172 21.18 10.22 -5.15
N TRP A 173 21.63 9.07 -4.62
CA TRP A 173 22.54 9.03 -3.45
C TRP A 173 24.01 9.17 -3.83
N ALA A 174 24.32 9.03 -5.10
CA ALA A 174 25.64 9.25 -5.68
C ALA A 174 25.49 10.10 -6.96
N ARG A 175 26.58 10.70 -7.40
CA ARG A 175 26.67 11.49 -8.64
C ARG A 175 27.77 10.94 -9.53
#